data_AF-A0A372ZNU0-F1
#
_entry.id   AF-A0A372ZNU0-F1
#
_cell.length_a   1.000
_cell.length_b   1.000
_cell.length_c   1.000
_cell.angle_alpha   90.00
_cell.angle_beta   90.00
_cell.angle_gamma   90.00
#
_symmetry.space_group_name_H-M   'P 1'
#
loop_
_entity.id
_entity.type
_entity.pdbx_description
1 polymer ?
#
loop_
_entity_poly.entity_id
_entity_poly.type
_entity_poly.pdbx_seq_one_letter_code
_entity_poly.pdbx_strand_id
1 'polypeptide(L)'
;MVGAAAMAAAVVAGCSSDPGAGSGTGPGAVPDKPSATSGGAGSPGAAPTSTPTLQASGAPAFGSPSSTPTGPPIPTGAALRELLPTAATLPAGWRIEGNGSENDSGTYVLEEPAKPVLPQEPCTQMRLAGSVLSLDYRASGATNEVYDGENRVEVYLGAYHAGDAAKLLGEIRAYADRCTSFTGKGIDGKAIPLTVTLQPVPGLGDEAVDVKKVPQGPYHSEEIVVTRLGDRLLFLSGDNILGRLPNLMQLAVPLSKTAR
;
A
#
# COMPACT_ATOMS: atom_id res chain seq x y z
N MET A 1 -42.62 -25.09 32.08
CA MET A 1 -43.54 -24.47 31.10
C MET A 1 -42.72 -23.68 30.10
N VAL A 2 -43.15 -23.65 28.84
CA VAL A 2 -42.38 -23.10 27.71
C VAL A 2 -42.69 -21.62 27.51
N GLY A 3 -41.70 -20.83 27.15
CA GLY A 3 -41.86 -19.44 26.71
C GLY A 3 -40.74 -19.07 25.74
N ALA A 4 -41.00 -19.20 24.44
CA ALA A 4 -40.07 -18.82 23.38
C ALA A 4 -40.47 -17.45 22.79
N ALA A 5 -39.49 -16.64 22.41
CA ALA A 5 -39.68 -15.42 21.62
C ALA A 5 -38.71 -15.45 20.43
N ALA A 6 -39.22 -15.11 19.24
CA ALA A 6 -38.57 -15.45 17.97
C ALA A 6 -37.59 -14.37 17.47
N MET A 7 -36.60 -14.80 16.70
CA MET A 7 -35.81 -13.92 15.84
C MET A 7 -36.56 -13.55 14.57
N ALA A 8 -36.30 -12.35 14.05
CA ALA A 8 -36.71 -11.95 12.70
C ALA A 8 -35.47 -11.50 11.91
N ALA A 9 -35.11 -12.27 10.89
CA ALA A 9 -34.09 -11.89 9.91
C ALA A 9 -34.79 -11.35 8.66
N ALA A 10 -34.34 -10.20 8.16
CA ALA A 10 -34.81 -9.62 6.90
C ALA A 10 -33.76 -9.84 5.81
N VAL A 11 -34.06 -10.72 4.86
CA VAL A 11 -33.29 -10.92 3.63
C VAL A 11 -33.89 -10.05 2.54
N VAL A 12 -33.07 -9.28 1.82
CA VAL A 12 -33.48 -8.60 0.58
C VAL A 12 -32.52 -9.00 -0.52
N ALA A 13 -33.06 -9.58 -1.59
CA ALA A 13 -32.32 -10.01 -2.77
C ALA A 13 -33.06 -9.57 -4.03
N GLY A 14 -32.28 -9.27 -5.09
CA GLY A 14 -32.77 -9.17 -6.47
C GLY A 14 -33.22 -7.79 -6.93
N CYS A 15 -32.55 -7.27 -7.96
CA CYS A 15 -33.06 -7.39 -9.34
C CYS A 15 -32.02 -6.89 -10.36
N SER A 16 -31.65 -7.75 -11.30
CA SER A 16 -30.86 -7.42 -12.49
C SER A 16 -31.75 -7.59 -13.72
N SER A 17 -31.67 -6.70 -14.71
CA SER A 17 -32.32 -6.90 -16.03
C SER A 17 -31.62 -6.12 -17.13
N ASP A 18 -30.85 -6.86 -17.93
CA ASP A 18 -30.71 -6.90 -19.39
C ASP A 18 -30.61 -5.65 -20.32
N PRO A 19 -29.98 -5.82 -21.52
CA PRO A 19 -29.56 -4.71 -22.39
C PRO A 19 -30.61 -4.33 -23.46
N GLY A 20 -30.49 -3.09 -23.96
CA GLY A 20 -31.25 -2.59 -25.11
C GLY A 20 -30.36 -2.07 -26.22
N ALA A 21 -30.43 -2.68 -27.41
CA ALA A 21 -29.81 -2.15 -28.62
C ALA A 21 -30.71 -1.08 -29.28
N GLY A 22 -30.11 -0.01 -29.83
CA GLY A 22 -30.82 1.04 -30.55
C GLY A 22 -29.95 1.64 -31.65
N SER A 23 -30.32 1.40 -32.91
CA SER A 23 -29.61 1.84 -34.11
C SER A 23 -30.18 3.15 -34.69
N GLY A 24 -29.33 3.99 -35.32
CA GLY A 24 -29.79 5.24 -35.94
C GLY A 24 -28.75 6.09 -36.69
N THR A 25 -28.40 5.68 -37.92
CA THR A 25 -28.01 6.51 -39.10
C THR A 25 -26.91 7.60 -39.01
N GLY A 26 -25.93 7.53 -39.94
CA GLY A 26 -24.90 8.58 -40.22
C GLY A 26 -25.41 9.72 -41.15
N PRO A 27 -24.61 10.31 -42.09
CA PRO A 27 -23.37 9.78 -42.74
C PRO A 27 -22.19 10.79 -42.85
N GLY A 28 -21.02 10.37 -43.41
CA GLY A 28 -20.01 11.33 -43.91
C GLY A 28 -18.55 10.86 -44.11
N ALA A 29 -18.23 10.31 -45.29
CA ALA A 29 -16.95 10.36 -46.03
C ALA A 29 -15.55 10.16 -45.35
N VAL A 30 -14.87 9.08 -45.76
CA VAL A 30 -13.43 9.04 -46.12
C VAL A 30 -13.27 9.57 -47.57
N PRO A 31 -12.11 10.03 -48.08
CA PRO A 31 -10.78 9.37 -48.06
C PRO A 31 -9.61 10.36 -47.76
N ASP A 32 -8.32 10.21 -48.09
CA ASP A 32 -7.57 9.23 -48.90
C ASP A 32 -6.06 9.15 -48.52
N LYS A 33 -5.30 8.30 -49.23
CA LYS A 33 -3.83 8.12 -49.18
C LYS A 33 -3.21 8.42 -50.57
N PRO A 34 -2.04 9.10 -50.64
CA PRO A 34 -1.18 9.05 -51.83
C PRO A 34 -0.10 7.95 -51.77
N SER A 35 0.30 7.46 -52.95
CA SER A 35 1.26 6.37 -53.16
C SER A 35 2.66 6.84 -53.60
N ALA A 36 3.61 5.91 -53.67
CA ALA A 36 5.03 6.14 -53.97
C ALA A 36 5.39 6.14 -55.47
N THR A 37 6.51 6.80 -55.79
CA THR A 37 7.37 6.66 -56.99
C THR A 37 8.63 7.52 -56.76
N SER A 38 9.81 7.33 -57.36
CA SER A 38 10.52 6.18 -57.97
C SER A 38 11.88 6.69 -58.46
N GLY A 39 12.92 5.83 -58.57
CA GLY A 39 14.12 6.15 -59.34
C GLY A 39 15.42 5.69 -58.68
N GLY A 40 16.28 4.99 -59.43
CA GLY A 40 17.57 4.53 -58.96
C GLY A 40 18.64 4.53 -60.05
N ALA A 41 19.74 3.82 -59.77
CA ALA A 41 20.94 3.61 -60.61
C ALA A 41 21.93 4.77 -60.72
N GLY A 42 23.23 4.45 -60.55
CA GLY A 42 24.33 5.41 -60.74
C GLY A 42 25.62 5.08 -59.98
N SER A 43 26.34 4.03 -60.38
CA SER A 43 27.75 3.81 -60.02
C SER A 43 28.50 3.42 -61.31
N PRO A 44 29.71 3.93 -61.57
CA PRO A 44 30.90 3.15 -61.25
C PRO A 44 32.20 3.95 -60.97
N GLY A 45 33.27 3.25 -60.52
CA GLY A 45 34.66 3.59 -60.88
C GLY A 45 35.61 4.04 -59.75
N ALA A 46 36.62 3.21 -59.47
CA ALA A 46 37.82 3.55 -58.66
C ALA A 46 38.88 4.31 -59.53
N ALA A 47 40.04 4.80 -59.07
CA ALA A 47 40.89 4.42 -57.93
C ALA A 47 41.77 5.62 -57.43
N PRO A 48 43.03 5.47 -56.94
CA PRO A 48 43.32 5.66 -55.51
C PRO A 48 44.32 6.78 -55.18
N THR A 49 44.27 7.31 -53.94
CA THR A 49 45.37 8.07 -53.34
C THR A 49 45.52 7.75 -51.85
N SER A 50 46.75 7.65 -51.36
CA SER A 50 47.12 7.02 -50.10
C SER A 50 47.29 7.96 -48.91
N THR A 51 47.28 7.37 -47.69
CA THR A 51 47.78 7.88 -46.39
C THR A 51 46.91 8.89 -45.60
N PRO A 52 47.04 8.95 -44.25
CA PRO A 52 47.57 7.96 -43.31
C PRO A 52 46.56 7.50 -42.24
N THR A 53 46.85 6.38 -41.59
CA THR A 53 46.05 5.79 -40.51
C THR A 53 46.05 6.67 -39.26
N LEU A 54 44.92 7.33 -38.96
CA LEU A 54 44.65 7.78 -37.59
C LEU A 54 44.02 6.64 -36.81
N GLN A 55 44.80 6.11 -35.85
CA GLN A 55 44.39 5.06 -34.94
C GLN A 55 43.30 5.61 -34.01
N ALA A 56 42.03 5.44 -34.39
CA ALA A 56 40.90 5.80 -33.57
C ALA A 56 40.87 4.91 -32.32
N SER A 57 41.40 5.43 -31.22
CA SER A 57 41.24 4.88 -29.87
C SER A 57 39.78 4.51 -29.68
N GLY A 58 39.51 3.24 -29.35
CA GLY A 58 38.16 2.71 -29.30
C GLY A 58 37.26 3.59 -28.44
N ALA A 59 36.24 4.18 -29.07
CA ALA A 59 35.21 4.89 -28.33
C ALA A 59 34.61 3.90 -27.32
N PRO A 60 34.51 4.25 -26.03
CA PRO A 60 33.79 3.41 -25.09
C PRO A 60 32.36 3.28 -25.62
N ALA A 61 31.92 2.04 -25.84
CA ALA A 61 30.54 1.81 -26.19
C ALA A 61 29.69 2.42 -25.07
N PHE A 62 28.80 3.34 -25.43
CA PHE A 62 27.77 3.83 -24.52
C PHE A 62 26.87 2.63 -24.20
N GLY A 63 27.22 1.91 -23.13
CA GLY A 63 26.37 0.86 -22.60
C GLY A 63 25.02 1.49 -22.26
N SER A 64 23.96 0.94 -22.84
CA SER A 64 22.59 1.26 -22.44
C SER A 64 22.52 1.16 -20.91
N PRO A 65 21.93 2.14 -20.20
CA PRO A 65 21.85 2.08 -18.76
C PRO A 65 21.12 0.80 -18.36
N SER A 66 21.85 -0.12 -17.72
CA SER A 66 21.27 -1.33 -17.18
C SER A 66 20.41 -0.92 -16.00
N SER A 67 19.10 -0.80 -16.21
CA SER A 67 18.10 -0.55 -15.19
C SER A 67 17.83 -1.81 -14.37
N THR A 68 18.89 -2.43 -13.86
CA THR A 68 18.80 -3.48 -12.85
C THR A 68 18.85 -2.79 -11.49
N PRO A 69 17.77 -2.79 -10.69
CA PRO A 69 17.77 -2.14 -9.39
C PRO A 69 18.90 -2.69 -8.52
N THR A 70 19.82 -1.81 -8.10
CA THR A 70 21.03 -2.18 -7.37
C THR A 70 20.74 -2.35 -5.88
N GLY A 71 19.87 -3.31 -5.55
CA GLY A 71 19.45 -3.63 -4.18
C GLY A 71 19.04 -5.10 -4.06
N PRO A 72 18.79 -5.59 -2.83
CA PRO A 72 18.15 -6.89 -2.64
C PRO A 72 16.77 -6.90 -3.33
N PRO A 73 16.32 -8.04 -3.87
CA PRO A 73 15.03 -8.12 -4.55
C PRO A 73 13.89 -7.81 -3.56
N ILE A 74 12.95 -6.99 -4.01
CA ILE A 74 11.75 -6.67 -3.22
C ILE A 74 10.95 -7.97 -3.01
N PRO A 75 10.59 -8.33 -1.76
CA PRO A 75 9.83 -9.55 -1.50
C PRO A 75 8.42 -9.46 -2.10
N THR A 76 7.90 -10.58 -2.57
CA THR A 76 6.51 -10.71 -3.04
C THR A 76 5.54 -10.70 -1.86
N GLY A 77 4.24 -10.47 -2.10
CA GLY A 77 3.22 -10.59 -1.06
C GLY A 77 3.25 -11.96 -0.38
N ALA A 78 3.34 -13.03 -1.18
CA ALA A 78 3.46 -14.39 -0.67
C ALA A 78 4.69 -14.60 0.22
N ALA A 79 5.84 -13.95 -0.08
CA ALA A 79 7.04 -14.02 0.77
C ALA A 79 6.90 -13.19 2.06
N LEU A 80 6.19 -12.07 2.02
CA LEU A 80 5.88 -11.26 3.21
C LEU A 80 4.92 -11.96 4.16
N ARG A 81 3.99 -12.75 3.63
CA ARG A 81 3.02 -13.53 4.41
C ARG A 81 3.70 -14.52 5.37
N GLU A 82 4.78 -15.18 4.91
CA GLU A 82 5.58 -16.09 5.75
C GLU A 82 6.32 -15.37 6.91
N LEU A 83 6.31 -14.03 6.95
CA LEU A 83 6.85 -13.21 8.04
C LEU A 83 5.76 -12.67 8.99
N LEU A 84 4.48 -12.90 8.70
CA LEU A 84 3.37 -12.50 9.56
C LEU A 84 3.32 -13.34 10.86
N PRO A 85 2.72 -12.83 11.94
CA PRO A 85 2.54 -13.59 13.16
C PRO A 85 1.78 -14.90 12.91
N THR A 86 2.35 -15.99 13.39
CA THR A 86 1.66 -17.27 13.59
C THR A 86 1.31 -17.45 15.08
N ALA A 87 0.47 -18.43 15.40
CA ALA A 87 0.13 -18.76 16.79
C ALA A 87 1.37 -19.10 17.66
N ALA A 88 2.48 -19.56 17.06
CA ALA A 88 3.72 -19.86 17.77
C ALA A 88 4.57 -18.61 18.08
N THR A 89 4.37 -17.51 17.36
CA THR A 89 5.11 -16.24 17.54
C THR A 89 4.34 -15.19 18.35
N LEU A 90 3.05 -15.44 18.63
CA LEU A 90 2.20 -14.49 19.34
C LEU A 90 2.55 -14.39 20.83
N PRO A 91 2.40 -13.19 21.45
CA PRO A 91 2.54 -13.05 22.89
C PRO A 91 1.47 -13.84 23.66
N ALA A 92 1.76 -14.21 24.92
CA ALA A 92 0.79 -14.87 25.77
C ALA A 92 -0.50 -14.03 25.91
N GLY A 93 -1.66 -14.69 25.74
CA GLY A 93 -2.98 -14.06 25.74
C GLY A 93 -3.48 -13.61 24.36
N TRP A 94 -2.63 -13.60 23.34
CA TRP A 94 -3.02 -13.29 21.97
C TRP A 94 -3.39 -14.56 21.19
N ARG A 95 -4.27 -14.41 20.18
CA ARG A 95 -4.78 -15.52 19.36
C ARG A 95 -4.99 -15.13 17.90
N ILE A 96 -5.06 -16.13 17.03
CA ILE A 96 -5.53 -16.02 15.64
C ILE A 96 -6.84 -16.81 15.53
N GLU A 97 -7.84 -16.24 14.84
CA GLU A 97 -9.10 -16.93 14.52
C GLU A 97 -9.05 -17.52 13.11
N GLY A 98 -9.36 -18.81 12.94
CA GLY A 98 -9.33 -19.44 11.61
C GLY A 98 -7.94 -19.37 10.98
N ASN A 99 -7.84 -18.74 9.80
CA ASN A 99 -6.57 -18.40 9.14
C ASN A 99 -6.10 -16.96 9.44
N GLY A 100 -6.72 -16.25 10.38
CA GLY A 100 -6.43 -14.85 10.68
C GLY A 100 -6.79 -13.90 9.56
N SER A 101 -7.83 -14.19 8.76
CA SER A 101 -8.22 -13.37 7.60
C SER A 101 -7.05 -13.09 6.64
N GLU A 102 -6.08 -14.00 6.59
CA GLU A 102 -4.80 -13.83 5.91
C GLU A 102 -4.98 -13.57 4.41
N ASN A 103 -4.27 -12.57 3.89
CA ASN A 103 -4.32 -12.16 2.49
C ASN A 103 -2.98 -11.53 2.05
N ASP A 104 -2.61 -11.69 0.79
CA ASP A 104 -1.35 -11.17 0.24
C ASP A 104 -1.46 -10.74 -1.24
N SER A 105 -0.50 -9.93 -1.71
CA SER A 105 -0.48 -9.42 -3.10
C SER A 105 0.00 -10.44 -4.14
N GLY A 106 0.09 -11.72 -3.79
CA GLY A 106 0.54 -12.82 -4.63
C GLY A 106 2.05 -12.84 -4.86
N THR A 107 2.45 -13.46 -5.96
CA THR A 107 3.85 -13.55 -6.44
C THR A 107 4.32 -12.31 -7.21
N TYR A 108 3.49 -11.26 -7.28
CA TYR A 108 3.78 -10.05 -8.05
C TYR A 108 4.30 -8.91 -7.17
N VAL A 109 5.12 -8.04 -7.78
CA VAL A 109 5.66 -6.81 -7.21
C VAL A 109 5.38 -5.69 -8.21
N LEU A 110 4.88 -4.55 -7.73
CA LEU A 110 4.70 -3.35 -8.54
C LEU A 110 6.06 -2.69 -8.80
N GLU A 111 6.51 -2.75 -10.05
CA GLU A 111 7.77 -2.13 -10.51
C GLU A 111 7.74 -0.60 -10.44
N GLU A 112 6.57 0.00 -10.68
CA GLU A 112 6.36 1.44 -10.53
C GLU A 112 5.66 1.73 -9.18
N PRO A 113 6.26 2.54 -8.28
CA PRO A 113 5.63 2.91 -7.02
C PRO A 113 4.30 3.63 -7.21
N ALA A 114 3.30 3.29 -6.40
CA ALA A 114 2.03 4.01 -6.37
C ALA A 114 2.24 5.50 -6.05
N LYS A 115 1.53 6.39 -6.77
CA LYS A 115 1.62 7.84 -6.56
C LYS A 115 1.12 8.20 -5.15
N PRO A 116 1.83 9.09 -4.43
CA PRO A 116 1.45 9.45 -3.07
C PRO A 116 0.15 10.25 -3.01
N VAL A 117 -0.73 9.89 -2.07
CA VAL A 117 -1.95 10.64 -1.73
C VAL A 117 -1.88 11.27 -0.35
N LEU A 118 -1.18 10.66 0.62
CA LEU A 118 -1.08 11.16 2.01
C LEU A 118 -0.60 12.61 2.15
N PRO A 119 0.28 13.17 1.30
CA PRO A 119 0.64 14.58 1.37
C PRO A 119 -0.52 15.55 1.11
N GLN A 120 -1.53 15.12 0.34
CA GLN A 120 -2.70 15.92 -0.05
C GLN A 120 -4.00 15.47 0.66
N GLU A 121 -3.99 14.30 1.30
CA GLU A 121 -5.17 13.75 1.98
C GLU A 121 -5.68 14.72 3.07
N PRO A 122 -6.99 15.08 3.06
CA PRO A 122 -7.56 15.97 4.06
C PRO A 122 -7.72 15.24 5.39
N CYS A 123 -7.49 15.94 6.51
CA CYS A 123 -7.58 15.36 7.86
C CYS A 123 -8.91 14.63 8.14
N THR A 124 -10.02 15.09 7.54
CA THR A 124 -11.34 14.46 7.66
C THR A 124 -11.45 13.06 7.06
N GLN A 125 -10.47 12.60 6.29
CA GLN A 125 -10.37 11.24 5.75
C GLN A 125 -9.34 10.37 6.50
N MET A 126 -8.69 10.88 7.56
CA MET A 126 -7.68 10.12 8.30
C MET A 126 -8.26 8.84 8.91
N ARG A 127 -7.70 7.70 8.51
CA ARG A 127 -7.96 6.35 9.04
C ARG A 127 -6.64 5.73 9.46
N LEU A 128 -6.55 5.26 10.69
CA LEU A 128 -5.36 4.61 11.23
C LEU A 128 -5.44 3.10 11.02
N ALA A 129 -5.38 2.68 9.76
CA ALA A 129 -5.37 1.28 9.33
C ALA A 129 -4.15 1.00 8.45
N GLY A 130 -3.47 -0.12 8.67
CA GLY A 130 -2.29 -0.55 7.92
C GLY A 130 -2.58 -0.73 6.44
N SER A 131 -3.71 -1.34 6.09
CA SER A 131 -4.17 -1.47 4.69
C SER A 131 -4.46 -0.14 3.98
N VAL A 132 -4.62 0.97 4.72
CA VAL A 132 -4.83 2.32 4.17
C VAL A 132 -3.52 3.11 4.13
N LEU A 133 -2.82 3.22 5.26
CA LEU A 133 -1.58 4.03 5.34
C LEU A 133 -0.38 3.37 4.63
N SER A 134 -0.47 2.09 4.27
CA SER A 134 0.57 1.40 3.49
C SER A 134 0.56 1.69 2.00
N LEU A 135 -0.50 2.29 1.44
CA LEU A 135 -0.77 2.29 -0.01
C LEU A 135 0.24 3.05 -0.86
N ASP A 136 0.69 4.21 -0.39
CA ASP A 136 1.61 5.08 -1.12
C ASP A 136 2.97 4.38 -1.33
N TYR A 137 3.52 4.44 -2.55
CA TYR A 137 4.76 3.77 -2.95
C TYR A 137 4.81 2.24 -2.81
N ARG A 138 3.73 1.58 -2.40
CA ARG A 138 3.74 0.14 -2.07
C ARG A 138 4.09 -0.72 -3.28
N ALA A 139 5.11 -1.57 -3.12
CA ALA A 139 5.51 -2.52 -4.15
C ALA A 139 4.77 -3.87 -3.98
N SER A 140 4.62 -4.34 -2.74
CA SER A 140 3.88 -5.56 -2.39
C SER A 140 3.37 -5.49 -0.94
N GLY A 141 2.55 -6.46 -0.52
CA GLY A 141 2.16 -6.55 0.88
C GLY A 141 1.43 -7.83 1.27
N ALA A 142 1.38 -8.09 2.56
CA ALA A 142 0.61 -9.16 3.20
C ALA A 142 -0.04 -8.64 4.48
N THR A 143 -1.17 -9.24 4.88
CA THR A 143 -1.91 -8.88 6.09
C THR A 143 -2.47 -10.12 6.78
N ASN A 144 -2.55 -10.09 8.11
CA ASN A 144 -3.41 -10.97 8.89
C ASN A 144 -3.98 -10.25 10.13
N GLU A 145 -4.94 -10.89 10.76
CA GLU A 145 -5.67 -10.41 11.94
C GLU A 145 -5.30 -11.27 13.15
N VAL A 146 -4.95 -10.58 14.23
CA VAL A 146 -4.63 -11.19 15.53
C VAL A 146 -5.46 -10.51 16.62
N TYR A 147 -5.68 -11.19 17.74
CA TYR A 147 -6.66 -10.77 18.75
C TYR A 147 -6.03 -10.68 20.14
N ASP A 148 -6.18 -9.51 20.78
CA ASP A 148 -5.87 -9.26 22.19
C ASP A 148 -7.14 -9.48 23.03
N GLY A 149 -7.33 -10.72 23.50
CA GLY A 149 -8.64 -11.17 23.98
C GLY A 149 -9.65 -11.16 22.83
N GLU A 150 -10.55 -10.19 22.84
CA GLU A 150 -11.56 -9.97 21.78
C GLU A 150 -11.21 -8.79 20.86
N ASN A 151 -10.22 -7.95 21.21
CA ASN A 151 -9.83 -6.81 20.38
C ASN A 151 -9.06 -7.28 19.15
N ARG A 152 -9.63 -7.08 17.96
CA ARG A 152 -8.97 -7.34 16.68
C ARG A 152 -7.87 -6.31 16.41
N VAL A 153 -6.73 -6.78 15.93
CA VAL A 153 -5.60 -6.00 15.42
C VAL A 153 -5.29 -6.45 14.00
N GLU A 154 -5.28 -5.51 13.06
CA GLU A 154 -4.70 -5.72 11.73
C GLU A 154 -3.18 -5.66 11.84
N VAL A 155 -2.51 -6.68 11.32
CA VAL A 155 -1.06 -6.75 11.16
C VAL A 155 -0.76 -6.71 9.67
N TYR A 156 -0.36 -5.55 9.18
CA TYR A 156 -0.04 -5.34 7.77
C TYR A 156 1.47 -5.19 7.59
N LEU A 157 2.06 -5.95 6.67
CA LEU A 157 3.47 -5.82 6.28
C LEU A 157 3.54 -5.42 4.80
N GLY A 158 4.01 -4.20 4.54
CA GLY A 158 4.27 -3.69 3.19
C GLY A 158 5.76 -3.73 2.86
N ALA A 159 6.10 -4.03 1.61
CA ALA A 159 7.43 -3.80 1.07
C ALA A 159 7.41 -2.72 -0.02
N TYR A 160 8.54 -2.03 -0.13
CA TYR A 160 8.72 -0.81 -0.91
C TYR A 160 10.01 -0.90 -1.73
N HIS A 161 10.15 0.00 -2.69
CA HIS A 161 11.43 0.23 -3.35
C HIS A 161 12.42 0.90 -2.38
N ALA A 162 13.71 0.83 -2.70
CA ALA A 162 14.78 1.31 -1.82
C ALA A 162 14.57 2.77 -1.39
N GLY A 163 14.40 3.00 -0.09
CA GLY A 163 14.15 4.31 0.52
C GLY A 163 12.70 4.78 0.56
N ASP A 164 11.78 4.18 -0.21
CA ASP A 164 10.37 4.60 -0.22
C ASP A 164 9.64 4.27 1.09
N ALA A 165 10.05 3.21 1.81
CA ALA A 165 9.56 2.93 3.17
C ALA A 165 9.87 4.07 4.16
N ALA A 166 11.06 4.67 4.06
CA ALA A 166 11.45 5.81 4.90
C ALA A 166 10.69 7.09 4.50
N LYS A 167 10.44 7.26 3.20
CA LYS A 167 9.66 8.36 2.65
C LYS A 167 8.21 8.30 3.12
N LEU A 168 7.55 7.14 3.02
CA LEU A 168 6.19 6.92 3.49
C LEU A 168 6.07 7.16 5.01
N LEU A 169 7.01 6.64 5.81
CA LEU A 169 7.01 6.92 7.25
C LEU A 169 7.15 8.42 7.56
N GLY A 170 7.93 9.15 6.76
CA GLY A 170 8.01 10.61 6.80
C GLY A 170 6.69 11.31 6.45
N GLU A 171 5.96 10.81 5.44
CA GLU A 171 4.65 11.34 5.04
C GLU A 171 3.55 11.05 6.07
N ILE A 172 3.57 9.87 6.71
CA ILE A 172 2.70 9.53 7.85
C ILE A 172 2.94 10.48 9.02
N ARG A 173 4.22 10.75 9.36
CA ARG A 173 4.57 11.76 10.38
C ARG A 173 4.01 13.14 10.03
N ALA A 174 4.27 13.62 8.81
CA ALA A 174 3.79 14.91 8.33
C ALA A 174 2.24 15.00 8.25
N TYR A 175 1.55 13.88 8.03
CA TYR A 175 0.08 13.84 8.04
C TYR A 175 -0.49 13.93 9.46
N ALA A 176 0.08 13.20 10.41
CA ALA A 176 -0.29 13.31 11.82
C ALA A 176 -0.04 14.72 12.39
N ASP A 177 1.13 15.31 12.10
CA ASP A 177 1.48 16.68 12.52
C ASP A 177 0.52 17.73 11.92
N ARG A 178 0.18 17.59 10.63
CA ARG A 178 -0.79 18.46 9.93
C ARG A 178 -2.21 18.34 10.52
N CYS A 179 -2.56 17.18 11.06
CA CYS A 179 -3.91 16.83 11.49
C CYS A 179 -4.06 16.64 13.02
N THR A 180 -3.16 17.24 13.80
CA THR A 180 -3.15 17.21 15.28
C THR A 180 -4.50 17.53 15.93
N SER A 181 -5.32 18.38 15.32
CA SER A 181 -6.76 18.43 15.63
C SER A 181 -7.60 18.77 14.40
N PHE A 182 -8.79 18.17 14.29
CA PHE A 182 -9.76 18.46 13.24
C PHE A 182 -11.18 18.05 13.67
N THR A 183 -12.19 18.50 12.91
CA THR A 183 -13.59 18.12 13.13
C THR A 183 -14.03 17.14 12.05
N GLY A 184 -14.30 15.89 12.45
CA GLY A 184 -14.90 14.86 11.62
C GLY A 184 -16.43 14.89 11.68
N LYS A 185 -17.06 13.90 11.05
CA LYS A 185 -18.51 13.66 11.12
C LYS A 185 -18.80 12.25 11.62
N GLY A 186 -19.75 12.13 12.55
CA GLY A 186 -20.31 10.86 12.97
C GLY A 186 -21.21 10.23 11.91
N ILE A 187 -21.58 8.96 12.15
CA ILE A 187 -22.55 8.23 11.31
C ILE A 187 -23.93 8.94 11.32
N ASP A 188 -24.26 9.64 12.41
CA ASP A 188 -25.44 10.49 12.56
C ASP A 188 -25.28 11.90 11.96
N GLY A 189 -24.18 12.15 11.23
CA GLY A 189 -23.87 13.41 10.58
C GLY A 189 -23.40 14.53 11.51
N LYS A 190 -23.37 14.32 12.84
CA LYS A 190 -22.95 15.34 13.80
C LYS A 190 -21.45 15.61 13.72
N ALA A 191 -21.06 16.85 14.01
CA ALA A 191 -19.66 17.23 14.13
C ALA A 191 -19.01 16.56 15.36
N ILE A 192 -17.85 15.93 15.16
CA ILE A 192 -17.06 15.31 16.22
C ILE A 192 -15.68 15.97 16.22
N PRO A 193 -15.26 16.65 17.29
CA PRO A 193 -13.87 17.07 17.46
C PRO A 193 -12.97 15.85 17.66
N LEU A 194 -11.84 15.78 16.96
CA LEU A 194 -10.81 14.75 17.11
C LEU A 194 -9.45 15.40 17.40
N THR A 195 -8.67 14.70 18.21
CA THR A 195 -7.26 14.98 18.45
C THR A 195 -6.42 13.84 17.89
N VAL A 196 -5.32 14.16 17.21
CA VAL A 196 -4.31 13.19 16.77
C VAL A 196 -3.03 13.45 17.54
N THR A 197 -2.45 12.39 18.11
CA THR A 197 -1.14 12.43 18.76
C THR A 197 -0.20 11.47 18.07
N LEU A 198 1.04 11.91 17.83
CA LEU A 198 2.13 11.08 17.35
C LEU A 198 3.24 11.02 18.39
N GLN A 199 3.78 9.83 18.65
CA GLN A 199 4.90 9.60 19.56
C GLN A 199 5.96 8.71 18.89
N PRO A 200 7.25 9.06 18.93
CA PRO A 200 8.31 8.16 18.48
C PRO A 200 8.45 6.97 19.44
N VAL A 201 8.70 5.78 18.89
CA VAL A 201 8.83 4.53 19.65
C VAL A 201 10.29 4.04 19.56
N PRO A 202 11.18 4.47 20.49
CA PRO A 202 12.61 4.13 20.42
C PRO A 202 12.86 2.64 20.68
N GLY A 203 13.84 2.07 19.98
CA GLY A 203 14.25 0.67 20.12
C GLY A 203 13.40 -0.34 19.33
N LEU A 204 12.44 0.14 18.54
CA LEU A 204 11.58 -0.67 17.68
C LEU A 204 11.93 -0.44 16.20
N GLY A 205 12.29 -1.52 15.49
CA GLY A 205 12.77 -1.43 14.10
C GLY A 205 13.99 -0.52 13.93
N ASP A 206 14.11 0.11 12.76
CA ASP A 206 15.09 1.15 12.48
C ASP A 206 14.56 2.55 12.84
N GLU A 207 13.23 2.69 12.80
CA GLU A 207 12.45 3.87 13.16
C GLU A 207 11.00 3.42 13.37
N ALA A 208 10.32 3.95 14.39
CA ALA A 208 8.91 3.64 14.62
C ALA A 208 8.15 4.80 15.27
N VAL A 209 6.84 4.84 15.02
CA VAL A 209 5.90 5.80 15.61
C VAL A 209 4.62 5.11 16.07
N ASP A 210 4.05 5.61 17.16
CA ASP A 210 2.71 5.35 17.64
C ASP A 210 1.84 6.56 17.29
N VAL A 211 0.74 6.35 16.56
CA VAL A 211 -0.23 7.39 16.20
C VAL A 211 -1.59 7.00 16.78
N LYS A 212 -2.19 7.90 17.54
CA LYS A 212 -3.53 7.75 18.14
C LYS A 212 -4.45 8.84 17.64
N LYS A 213 -5.68 8.47 17.25
CA LYS A 213 -6.77 9.37 16.88
C LYS A 213 -7.91 9.22 17.87
N VAL A 214 -8.13 10.25 18.68
CA VAL A 214 -9.07 10.25 19.80
C VAL A 214 -10.22 11.23 19.53
N PRO A 215 -11.44 10.77 19.26
CA PRO A 215 -12.63 11.62 19.18
C PRO A 215 -13.14 12.02 20.57
N GLN A 216 -13.79 13.18 20.65
CA GLN A 216 -14.53 13.60 21.85
C GLN A 216 -15.94 12.98 21.89
N GLY A 217 -16.32 12.41 23.04
CA GLY A 217 -17.65 11.83 23.26
C GLY A 217 -17.66 10.29 23.20
N PRO A 218 -18.82 9.67 22.98
CA PRO A 218 -18.99 8.21 23.03
C PRO A 218 -18.60 7.53 21.70
N TYR A 219 -17.41 7.85 21.18
CA TYR A 219 -16.91 7.36 19.90
C TYR A 219 -15.58 6.63 20.07
N HIS A 220 -15.26 5.74 19.14
CA HIS A 220 -14.08 4.88 19.25
C HIS A 220 -12.80 5.61 18.84
N SER A 221 -11.75 5.40 19.62
CA SER A 221 -10.38 5.83 19.29
C SER A 221 -9.71 4.75 18.44
N GLU A 222 -8.87 5.19 17.51
CA GLU A 222 -8.02 4.33 16.69
C GLU A 222 -6.55 4.52 17.12
N GLU A 223 -5.76 3.46 17.04
CA GLU A 223 -4.31 3.45 17.29
C GLU A 223 -3.61 2.67 16.18
N ILE A 224 -2.47 3.19 15.71
CA ILE A 224 -1.57 2.48 14.81
C ILE A 224 -0.11 2.66 15.22
N VAL A 225 0.62 1.55 15.34
CA VAL A 225 2.08 1.53 15.48
C VAL A 225 2.67 1.20 14.12
N VAL A 226 3.49 2.10 13.57
CA VAL A 226 4.19 1.93 12.28
C VAL A 226 5.68 1.79 12.54
N THR A 227 6.29 0.71 12.04
CA THR A 227 7.70 0.34 12.28
C THR A 227 8.41 0.08 10.96
N ARG A 228 9.54 0.74 10.73
CA ARG A 228 10.40 0.53 9.56
C ARG A 228 11.45 -0.54 9.80
N LEU A 229 11.58 -1.46 8.84
CA LEU A 229 12.43 -2.65 8.88
C LEU A 229 13.19 -2.79 7.55
N GLY A 230 14.21 -1.94 7.35
CA GLY A 230 14.80 -1.68 6.05
C GLY A 230 13.78 -1.00 5.11
N ASP A 231 13.58 -1.59 3.94
CA ASP A 231 12.59 -1.17 2.93
C ASP A 231 11.21 -1.82 3.11
N ARG A 232 10.88 -2.26 4.33
CA ARG A 232 9.54 -2.71 4.74
C ARG A 232 8.97 -1.79 5.82
N LEU A 233 7.64 -1.68 5.86
CA LEU A 233 6.89 -1.11 6.97
C LEU A 233 5.93 -2.17 7.55
N LEU A 234 6.08 -2.42 8.84
CA LEU A 234 5.11 -3.15 9.66
C LEU A 234 4.13 -2.14 10.26
N PHE A 235 2.84 -2.35 10.05
CA PHE A 235 1.76 -1.58 10.62
C PHE A 235 0.94 -2.50 11.53
N LEU A 236 0.71 -2.07 12.77
CA LEU A 236 -0.19 -2.73 13.70
C LEU A 236 -1.31 -1.74 14.01
N SER A 237 -2.55 -2.02 13.62
CA SER A 237 -3.68 -1.09 13.82
C SER A 237 -4.86 -1.75 14.52
N GLY A 238 -5.49 -1.01 15.41
CA GLY A 238 -6.69 -1.43 16.13
C GLY A 238 -7.48 -0.24 16.67
N ASP A 239 -8.62 -0.54 17.29
CA ASP A 239 -9.51 0.46 17.88
C ASP A 239 -9.98 0.02 19.28
N ASN A 240 -10.77 0.87 19.94
CA ASN A 240 -11.36 0.56 21.25
C ASN A 240 -12.88 0.29 21.20
N ILE A 241 -13.38 -0.35 20.14
CA ILE A 241 -14.81 -0.72 20.02
C ILE A 241 -15.32 -1.54 21.20
N LEU A 242 -14.44 -2.35 21.83
CA LEU A 242 -14.74 -3.13 23.03
C LEU A 242 -14.34 -2.44 24.35
N GLY A 243 -14.19 -1.11 24.34
CA GLY A 243 -13.96 -0.29 25.53
C GLY A 243 -12.51 -0.15 26.01
N ARG A 244 -11.55 -0.82 25.36
CA ARG A 244 -10.10 -0.63 25.58
C ARG A 244 -9.34 -0.73 24.26
N LEU A 245 -8.21 -0.04 24.13
CA LEU A 245 -7.28 -0.27 23.02
C LEU A 245 -6.54 -1.63 23.22
N PRO A 246 -6.13 -2.31 22.14
CA PRO A 246 -5.25 -3.47 22.19
C PRO A 246 -3.82 -3.06 22.56
N ASN A 247 -3.05 -3.95 23.20
CA ASN A 247 -1.66 -3.68 23.59
C ASN A 247 -0.68 -3.85 22.40
N LEU A 248 -0.76 -2.96 21.41
CA LEU A 248 0.04 -3.06 20.17
C LEU A 248 1.55 -3.19 20.42
N MET A 249 2.08 -2.55 21.47
CA MET A 249 3.50 -2.65 21.82
C MET A 249 3.95 -4.06 22.25
N GLN A 250 3.06 -4.85 22.86
CA GLN A 250 3.35 -6.25 23.21
C GLN A 250 3.56 -7.11 21.95
N LEU A 251 2.86 -6.77 20.85
CA LEU A 251 2.95 -7.44 19.56
C LEU A 251 4.09 -6.89 18.69
N ALA A 252 4.37 -5.58 18.76
CA ALA A 252 5.40 -4.93 17.96
C ALA A 252 6.81 -5.44 18.24
N VAL A 253 7.17 -5.58 19.52
CA VAL A 253 8.53 -5.96 19.96
C VAL A 253 9.01 -7.34 19.42
N PRO A 254 8.20 -8.42 19.43
CA PRO A 254 8.60 -9.67 18.78
C PRO A 254 8.60 -9.56 17.24
N LEU A 255 7.58 -8.95 16.64
CA LEU A 255 7.46 -8.88 15.17
C LEU A 255 8.58 -8.04 14.51
N SER A 256 9.03 -6.97 15.16
CA SER A 256 10.16 -6.15 14.67
C SER A 256 11.51 -6.88 14.67
N LYS A 257 11.57 -8.11 15.20
CA LYS A 257 12.75 -9.00 15.16
C LYS A 257 12.59 -10.08 14.10
N THR A 258 11.39 -10.66 13.98
CA THR A 258 11.08 -11.72 13.01
C THR A 258 11.00 -11.18 11.57
N ALA A 259 10.45 -9.98 11.37
CA ALA A 259 10.26 -9.37 10.05
C ALA A 259 11.47 -8.49 9.61
N ARG A 260 12.66 -8.74 10.15
CA ARG A 260 13.92 -8.14 9.65
C ARG A 260 14.49 -8.88 8.44
#